data_AF-A0A127T1J7-F1
#
_entry.id   AF-A0A127T1J7-F1
#
_cell.length_a   1.000
_cell.length_b   1.000
_cell.length_c   1.000
_cell.angle_alpha   90.00
_cell.angle_beta   90.00
_cell.angle_gamma   90.00
#
_symmetry.space_group_name_H-M   'P 1'
#
loop_
_entity.id
_entity.type
_entity.pdbx_description
1 polymer ?
#
loop_
_entity_poly.entity_id
_entity_poly.type
_entity_poly.pdbx_seq_one_letter_code
_entity_poly.pdbx_strand_id
1 'polypeptide(L)'
;MHLRDSVRISEKEKIKITEMYTSINGELCKIDKAYSGEIVILQNEFLKLNSVLGDTKLLPQRERIENPLPLLQTTVEPSKPQQREMLLDALLEISDSDPLLRYYVDSATHEIILSFLGKVQMEVISALLQEKYHVEIELKEPTVIYMERPLKNAEYTIHIEVPPNPFWASIGLSVSPLPLGSGVQYESSVSLGYLNQSFQNAVMEGIRYGCEQGLYGWNVTGL
;
A
#
# COMPACT_ATOMS: atom_id res chain seq x y z
N MET A 1 12.12 14.03 -23.54
CA MET A 1 13.01 14.04 -22.35
C MET A 1 14.44 13.82 -22.83
N HIS A 2 15.39 14.59 -22.32
CA HIS A 2 16.80 14.53 -22.68
C HIS A 2 17.67 14.09 -21.51
N LEU A 3 18.82 13.51 -21.82
CA LEU A 3 19.88 13.27 -20.86
C LEU A 3 20.25 14.61 -20.17
N ARG A 4 20.47 14.55 -18.86
CA ARG A 4 20.76 15.68 -17.95
C ARG A 4 19.60 16.61 -17.65
N ASP A 5 18.41 16.36 -18.21
CA ASP A 5 17.20 17.07 -17.79
C ASP A 5 16.94 16.87 -16.30
N SER A 6 16.40 17.90 -15.66
CA SER A 6 15.87 17.82 -14.30
C SER A 6 14.36 17.72 -14.35
N VAL A 7 13.83 16.55 -14.02
CA VAL A 7 12.40 16.21 -14.10
C VAL A 7 11.80 16.17 -12.70
N ARG A 8 10.60 16.72 -12.52
CA ARG A 8 9.87 16.66 -11.24
C ARG A 8 9.29 15.26 -11.04
N ILE A 9 9.36 14.72 -9.82
CA ILE A 9 8.66 13.49 -9.42
C ILE A 9 7.42 13.85 -8.59
N SER A 10 7.60 14.79 -7.67
CA SER A 10 6.56 15.29 -6.79
C SER A 10 6.64 16.82 -6.73
N GLU A 11 5.71 17.46 -6.02
CA GLU A 11 5.77 18.92 -5.83
C GLU A 11 7.06 19.40 -5.17
N LYS A 12 7.76 18.51 -4.44
CA LYS A 12 8.96 18.85 -3.66
C LYS A 12 10.25 18.25 -4.22
N GLU A 13 10.17 17.23 -5.07
CA GLU A 13 11.35 16.47 -5.51
C GLU A 13 11.58 16.54 -7.03
N LYS A 14 12.86 16.65 -7.39
CA LYS A 14 13.34 16.61 -8.77
C LYS A 14 14.47 15.59 -8.88
N ILE A 15 14.46 14.82 -9.95
CA ILE A 15 15.58 13.97 -10.34
C ILE A 15 16.27 14.49 -11.57
N LYS A 16 17.58 14.25 -11.62
CA LYS A 16 18.38 14.51 -12.81
C LYS A 16 18.56 13.21 -13.57
N ILE A 17 18.24 13.23 -14.87
CA ILE A 17 18.42 12.08 -15.74
C ILE A 17 19.91 11.94 -16.06
N THR A 18 20.59 10.98 -15.46
CA THR A 18 22.03 10.75 -15.70
C THR A 18 22.25 9.82 -16.88
N GLU A 19 21.45 8.75 -16.96
CA GLU A 19 21.51 7.72 -17.99
C GLU A 19 20.11 7.28 -18.42
N MET A 20 19.99 6.88 -19.67
CA MET A 20 18.75 6.41 -20.26
C MET A 20 19.05 5.30 -21.28
N TYR A 21 18.26 4.24 -21.24
CA TYR A 21 18.41 3.07 -22.09
C TYR A 21 17.09 2.73 -22.77
N THR A 22 17.17 2.08 -23.92
CA THR A 22 16.03 1.43 -24.56
C THR A 22 16.38 -0.02 -24.86
N SER A 23 15.37 -0.89 -24.97
CA SER A 23 15.56 -2.28 -25.37
C SER A 23 15.25 -2.43 -26.85
N ILE A 24 16.28 -2.73 -27.64
CA ILE A 24 16.14 -3.02 -29.07
C ILE A 24 16.58 -4.47 -29.27
N ASN A 25 15.66 -5.32 -29.73
CA ASN A 25 15.90 -6.76 -29.94
C ASN A 25 16.46 -7.50 -28.70
N GLY A 26 16.11 -7.05 -27.49
CA GLY A 26 16.57 -7.64 -26.23
C GLY A 26 17.92 -7.09 -25.73
N GLU A 27 18.60 -6.24 -26.49
CA GLU A 27 19.82 -5.57 -26.04
C GLU A 27 19.54 -4.17 -25.47
N LEU A 28 20.24 -3.80 -24.41
CA LEU A 28 20.16 -2.46 -23.81
C LEU A 28 21.04 -1.48 -24.58
N CYS A 29 20.42 -0.54 -25.28
CA CYS A 29 21.12 0.53 -26.00
C CYS A 29 20.99 1.86 -25.25
N LYS A 30 22.12 2.54 -25.01
CA LYS A 30 22.13 3.86 -24.38
C LYS A 30 21.61 4.92 -25.35
N ILE A 31 20.74 5.80 -24.87
CA ILE A 31 20.12 6.88 -25.66
C ILE A 31 20.19 8.21 -24.92
N ASP A 32 20.29 9.30 -25.67
CA ASP A 32 20.35 10.66 -25.12
C ASP A 32 18.99 11.36 -25.08
N LYS A 33 17.99 10.81 -25.79
CA LYS A 33 16.68 11.43 -25.99
C LYS A 33 15.58 10.37 -26.02
N ALA A 34 14.49 10.64 -25.32
CA ALA A 34 13.23 9.91 -25.41
C ALA A 34 12.12 10.83 -25.92
N TYR A 35 11.34 10.32 -26.87
CA TYR A 35 10.18 10.96 -27.47
C TYR A 35 8.87 10.45 -26.86
N SER A 36 7.78 11.16 -27.14
CA SER A 36 6.44 10.75 -26.68
C SER A 36 6.07 9.39 -27.29
N GLY A 37 5.58 8.47 -26.45
CA GLY A 37 5.19 7.11 -26.85
C GLY A 37 6.29 6.05 -26.72
N GLU A 38 7.53 6.46 -26.43
CA GLU A 38 8.63 5.51 -26.23
C GLU A 38 8.68 4.96 -24.80
N ILE A 39 9.05 3.69 -24.66
CA ILE A 39 9.35 3.06 -23.37
C ILE A 39 10.86 3.10 -23.19
N VAL A 40 11.32 3.69 -22.09
CA VAL A 40 12.74 3.82 -21.77
C VAL A 40 13.01 3.37 -20.35
N ILE A 41 14.22 2.88 -20.12
CA ILE A 41 14.72 2.44 -18.83
C ILE A 41 15.58 3.55 -18.27
N LEU A 42 15.25 3.98 -17.06
CA LEU A 42 16.01 4.97 -16.30
C LEU A 42 16.62 4.28 -15.09
N GLN A 43 17.92 4.50 -14.86
CA GLN A 43 18.50 4.14 -13.57
C GLN A 43 17.98 5.10 -12.52
N ASN A 44 17.52 4.54 -11.41
CA ASN A 44 16.86 5.33 -10.38
C ASN A 44 16.93 4.62 -9.01
N GLU A 45 17.04 5.42 -7.96
CA GLU A 45 17.01 4.98 -6.55
C GLU A 45 15.73 5.42 -5.82
N PHE A 46 14.93 6.36 -6.37
CA PHE A 46 13.86 7.06 -5.64
C PHE A 46 12.44 6.84 -6.18
N LEU A 47 12.27 6.62 -7.49
CA LEU A 47 10.98 6.31 -8.10
C LEU A 47 10.46 4.95 -7.63
N LYS A 48 9.24 4.96 -7.11
CA LYS A 48 8.42 3.76 -6.88
C LYS A 48 7.58 3.43 -8.10
N LEU A 49 7.02 2.21 -8.15
CA LEU A 49 6.04 1.84 -9.17
C LEU A 49 4.91 2.88 -9.24
N ASN A 50 4.43 3.19 -10.45
CA ASN A 50 3.40 4.20 -10.73
C ASN A 50 3.76 5.66 -10.37
N SER A 51 5.02 5.95 -10.02
CA SER A 51 5.47 7.34 -9.86
C SER A 51 5.37 8.10 -11.20
N VAL A 52 4.92 9.34 -11.12
CA VAL A 52 4.81 10.22 -12.30
C VAL A 52 6.10 11.02 -12.45
N LEU A 53 6.65 11.03 -13.65
CA LEU A 53 7.74 11.91 -14.04
C LEU A 53 7.19 13.09 -14.84
N GLY A 54 7.32 14.31 -14.31
CA GLY A 54 6.94 15.56 -14.97
C GLY A 54 5.81 16.31 -14.26
N ASP A 55 5.00 17.02 -15.04
CA ASP A 55 3.86 17.78 -14.52
C ASP A 55 2.61 16.89 -14.46
N THR A 56 2.15 16.62 -13.23
CA THR A 56 0.95 15.82 -12.97
C THR A 56 -0.32 16.46 -13.52
N LYS A 57 -0.35 17.80 -13.71
CA LYS A 57 -1.51 18.51 -14.28
C LYS A 57 -1.71 18.29 -15.76
N LEU A 58 -0.64 17.87 -16.45
CA LEU A 58 -0.67 17.58 -17.89
C LEU A 58 -1.01 16.12 -18.18
N LEU A 59 -1.10 15.28 -17.14
CA LEU A 59 -1.58 13.91 -17.32
C LEU A 59 -3.07 13.95 -17.65
N PRO A 60 -3.54 13.26 -18.71
CA PRO A 60 -4.95 12.98 -18.83
C PRO A 60 -5.40 12.28 -17.55
N GLN A 61 -6.60 12.61 -17.03
CA GLN A 61 -7.17 11.94 -15.87
C GLN A 61 -7.17 10.43 -16.14
N ARG A 62 -6.15 9.74 -15.64
CA ARG A 62 -6.13 8.29 -15.60
C ARG A 62 -7.10 7.90 -14.50
N GLU A 63 -8.01 6.98 -14.81
CA GLU A 63 -8.58 6.14 -13.77
C GLU A 63 -7.40 5.53 -13.03
N ARG A 64 -7.27 5.88 -11.76
CA ARG A 64 -6.24 5.34 -10.90
C ARG A 64 -6.47 3.82 -10.92
N ILE A 65 -5.53 3.07 -11.49
CA ILE A 65 -5.60 1.61 -11.46
C ILE A 65 -5.41 1.26 -9.99
N GLU A 66 -6.51 1.01 -9.30
CA GLU A 66 -6.47 0.48 -7.94
C GLU A 66 -5.85 -0.91 -8.05
N ASN A 67 -4.73 -1.10 -7.36
CA ASN A 67 -4.12 -2.41 -7.29
C ASN A 67 -5.11 -3.36 -6.61
N PRO A 68 -5.40 -4.53 -7.21
CA PRO A 68 -6.27 -5.50 -6.56
C PRO A 68 -5.73 -5.85 -5.18
N LEU A 69 -6.64 -6.00 -4.22
CA LEU A 69 -6.28 -6.44 -2.88
C LEU A 69 -5.78 -7.90 -2.96
N PRO A 70 -4.74 -8.26 -2.19
CA PRO A 70 -4.33 -9.65 -2.04
C PRO A 70 -5.52 -10.52 -1.59
N LEU A 71 -5.63 -11.73 -2.14
CA LEU A 71 -6.73 -12.65 -1.86
C LEU A 71 -6.32 -13.77 -0.90
N LEU A 72 -5.03 -14.12 -0.92
CA LEU A 72 -4.45 -15.20 -0.15
C LEU A 72 -3.38 -14.65 0.78
N GLN A 73 -3.20 -15.34 1.90
CA GLN A 73 -2.09 -15.11 2.81
C GLN A 73 -1.50 -16.41 3.30
N THR A 74 -0.22 -16.40 3.66
CA THR A 74 0.45 -17.53 4.32
C THR A 74 1.48 -17.04 5.32
N THR A 75 1.83 -17.89 6.28
CA THR A 75 3.01 -17.68 7.12
C THR A 75 4.25 -18.10 6.36
N VAL A 76 5.28 -17.26 6.39
CA VAL A 76 6.61 -17.55 5.84
C VAL A 76 7.65 -17.53 6.94
N GLU A 77 8.51 -18.54 6.97
CA GLU A 77 9.64 -18.62 7.88
C GLU A 77 10.91 -19.03 7.11
N PRO A 78 12.09 -18.53 7.48
CA PRO A 78 13.32 -19.01 6.89
C PRO A 78 13.64 -20.40 7.46
N SER A 79 14.11 -21.33 6.62
CA SER A 79 14.54 -22.66 7.09
C SER A 79 15.65 -22.58 8.15
N LYS A 80 16.42 -21.48 8.14
CA LYS A 80 17.42 -21.16 9.17
C LYS A 80 16.95 -19.93 9.95
N PRO A 81 16.69 -20.03 11.28
CA PRO A 81 16.22 -18.90 12.08
C PRO A 81 17.13 -17.66 12.04
N GLN A 82 18.43 -17.85 11.82
CA GLN A 82 19.41 -16.75 11.72
C GLN A 82 19.21 -15.88 10.45
N GLN A 83 18.53 -16.40 9.42
CA GLN A 83 18.26 -15.67 8.17
C GLN A 83 16.97 -14.84 8.23
N ARG A 84 16.33 -14.71 9.40
CA ARG A 84 15.07 -13.95 9.54
C ARG A 84 15.20 -12.50 9.12
N GLU A 85 16.30 -11.84 9.48
CA GLU A 85 16.54 -10.43 9.09
C GLU A 85 16.73 -10.31 7.58
N MET A 86 17.54 -11.19 6.97
CA MET A 86 17.71 -11.25 5.51
C MET A 86 16.39 -11.50 4.77
N LEU A 87 15.50 -12.33 5.33
CA LEU A 87 14.18 -12.57 4.77
C LEU A 87 13.33 -11.30 4.78
N LEU A 88 13.32 -10.55 5.89
CA LEU A 88 12.56 -9.31 6.00
C LEU A 88 13.07 -8.25 5.01
N ASP A 89 14.38 -8.13 4.86
CA ASP A 89 15.00 -7.20 3.89
C ASP A 89 14.66 -7.59 2.44
N ALA A 90 14.71 -8.89 2.12
CA ALA A 90 14.33 -9.39 0.80
C ALA A 90 12.84 -9.16 0.51
N LEU A 91 11.95 -9.45 1.45
CA LEU A 91 10.52 -9.21 1.31
C LEU A 91 10.21 -7.72 1.13
N LEU A 92 10.94 -6.83 1.80
CA LEU A 92 10.82 -5.38 1.61
C LEU A 92 11.12 -5.00 0.15
N GLU A 93 12.26 -5.41 -0.38
CA GLU A 93 12.67 -5.08 -1.76
C GLU A 93 11.70 -5.67 -2.80
N ILE A 94 11.22 -6.89 -2.57
CA ILE A 94 10.24 -7.54 -3.46
C ILE A 94 8.90 -6.78 -3.39
N SER A 95 8.44 -6.37 -2.20
CA SER A 95 7.18 -5.65 -2.05
C SER A 95 7.19 -4.23 -2.65
N ASP A 96 8.36 -3.55 -2.64
CA ASP A 96 8.52 -2.26 -3.33
C ASP A 96 8.48 -2.43 -4.85
N SER A 97 8.85 -3.62 -5.36
CA SER A 97 8.85 -3.96 -6.79
C SER A 97 7.48 -4.46 -7.29
N ASP A 98 6.77 -5.25 -6.47
CA ASP A 98 5.45 -5.79 -6.75
C ASP A 98 4.43 -5.33 -5.69
N PRO A 99 3.64 -4.28 -5.97
CA PRO A 99 2.65 -3.75 -5.03
C PRO A 99 1.50 -4.71 -4.67
N LEU A 100 1.35 -5.82 -5.39
CA LEU A 100 0.37 -6.86 -5.09
C LEU A 100 0.88 -7.84 -4.05
N LEU A 101 2.19 -7.82 -3.78
CA LEU A 101 2.80 -8.52 -2.68
C LEU A 101 2.87 -7.60 -1.47
N ARG A 102 2.30 -8.05 -0.36
CA ARG A 102 2.42 -7.35 0.93
C ARG A 102 2.89 -8.33 1.97
N TYR A 103 3.66 -7.84 2.94
CA TYR A 103 4.00 -8.61 4.11
C TYR A 103 3.85 -7.75 5.35
N TYR A 104 3.61 -8.41 6.47
CA TYR A 104 3.65 -7.80 7.79
C TYR A 104 4.11 -8.82 8.82
N VAL A 105 4.56 -8.34 9.98
CA VAL A 105 4.86 -9.21 11.11
C VAL A 105 3.69 -9.13 12.08
N ASP A 106 3.09 -10.27 12.37
CA ASP A 106 1.99 -10.34 13.33
C ASP A 106 2.51 -9.96 14.73
N SER A 107 1.86 -9.00 15.39
CA SER A 107 2.32 -8.49 16.68
C SER A 107 2.09 -9.46 17.83
N ALA A 108 1.16 -10.40 17.70
CA ALA A 108 0.81 -11.36 18.74
C ALA A 108 1.61 -12.66 18.61
N THR A 109 1.81 -13.17 17.40
CA THR A 109 2.53 -14.43 17.15
C THR A 109 3.99 -14.23 16.74
N HIS A 110 4.37 -13.01 16.32
CA HIS A 110 5.65 -12.71 15.70
C HIS A 110 5.95 -13.51 14.42
N GLU A 111 4.93 -14.14 13.84
CA GLU A 111 5.02 -14.79 12.53
C GLU A 111 5.10 -13.73 11.43
N ILE A 112 5.81 -14.04 10.34
CA ILE A 112 5.83 -13.18 9.14
C ILE A 112 4.70 -13.67 8.24
N ILE A 113 3.74 -12.78 7.97
CA ILE A 113 2.60 -13.07 7.10
C ILE A 113 2.85 -12.43 5.74
N LEU A 114 2.73 -13.23 4.69
CA LEU A 114 2.86 -12.84 3.30
C LEU A 114 1.50 -12.91 2.61
N SER A 115 1.02 -11.79 2.07
CA SER A 115 -0.24 -11.65 1.34
C SER A 115 0.01 -11.48 -0.16
N PHE A 116 -0.67 -12.27 -0.97
CA PHE A 116 -0.47 -12.35 -2.43
C PHE A 116 -1.79 -12.64 -3.17
N LEU A 117 -1.77 -12.51 -4.50
CA LEU A 117 -2.96 -12.63 -5.34
C LEU A 117 -3.30 -14.09 -5.67
N GLY A 118 -2.29 -14.96 -5.86
CA GLY A 118 -2.50 -16.34 -6.28
C GLY A 118 -1.30 -17.25 -6.08
N LYS A 119 -1.52 -18.57 -6.14
CA LYS A 119 -0.50 -19.60 -5.87
C LYS A 119 0.75 -19.49 -6.76
N VAL A 120 0.58 -19.10 -8.03
CA VAL A 120 1.72 -18.91 -8.96
C VAL A 120 2.67 -17.81 -8.46
N GLN A 121 2.13 -16.71 -7.91
CA GLN A 121 2.94 -15.61 -7.37
C GLN A 121 3.78 -16.10 -6.18
N MET A 122 3.19 -16.95 -5.32
CA MET A 122 3.89 -17.56 -4.19
C MET A 122 5.08 -18.41 -4.64
N GLU A 123 4.90 -19.29 -5.63
CA GLU A 123 5.99 -20.13 -6.17
C GLU A 123 7.14 -19.30 -6.75
N VAL A 124 6.80 -18.23 -7.48
CA VAL A 124 7.79 -17.30 -8.04
C VAL A 124 8.59 -16.59 -6.93
N ILE A 125 7.92 -16.17 -5.86
CA ILE A 125 8.59 -15.50 -4.73
C ILE A 125 9.51 -16.47 -3.99
N SER A 126 9.08 -17.72 -3.78
CA SER A 126 9.94 -18.75 -3.19
C SER A 126 11.21 -18.97 -4.00
N ALA A 127 11.08 -19.10 -5.33
CA ALA A 127 12.23 -19.24 -6.22
C ALA A 127 13.13 -17.99 -6.17
N LEU A 128 12.55 -16.79 -6.20
CA LEU A 128 13.28 -15.53 -6.15
C LEU A 128 14.09 -15.38 -4.85
N LEU A 129 13.50 -15.73 -3.70
CA LEU A 129 14.16 -15.71 -2.40
C LEU A 129 15.36 -16.67 -2.35
N GLN A 130 15.21 -17.86 -2.94
CA GLN A 130 16.29 -18.84 -3.00
C GLN A 130 17.41 -18.43 -3.97
N GLU A 131 17.05 -18.02 -5.19
CA GLU A 131 18.01 -17.76 -6.27
C GLU A 131 18.75 -16.43 -6.07
N LYS A 132 18.04 -15.35 -5.74
CA LYS A 132 18.61 -14.00 -5.63
C LYS A 132 19.14 -13.69 -4.24
N TYR A 133 18.44 -14.13 -3.19
CA TYR A 133 18.75 -13.76 -1.80
C TYR A 133 19.39 -14.89 -0.99
N HIS A 134 19.47 -16.10 -1.56
CA HIS A 134 20.01 -17.29 -0.89
C HIS A 134 19.31 -17.59 0.45
N VAL A 135 18.02 -17.28 0.52
CA VAL A 135 17.15 -17.58 1.66
C VAL A 135 16.20 -18.70 1.26
N GLU A 136 16.38 -19.85 1.88
CA GLU A 136 15.42 -20.95 1.80
C GLU A 136 14.30 -20.70 2.82
N ILE A 137 13.06 -20.86 2.36
CA ILE A 137 11.87 -20.55 3.16
C ILE A 137 10.93 -21.74 3.24
N GLU A 138 10.22 -21.82 4.36
CA GLU A 138 9.10 -22.73 4.58
C GLU A 138 7.81 -21.91 4.59
N LEU A 139 6.83 -22.37 3.80
CA LEU A 139 5.52 -21.75 3.66
C LEU A 139 4.46 -22.71 4.21
N LYS A 140 3.55 -22.18 5.03
CA LYS A 140 2.34 -22.92 5.42
C LYS A 140 1.33 -22.96 4.26
N GLU A 141 0.29 -23.77 4.40
CA GLU A 141 -0.81 -23.77 3.42
C GLU A 141 -1.47 -22.38 3.34
N PRO A 142 -1.64 -21.82 2.13
CA PRO A 142 -2.29 -20.52 1.97
C PRO A 142 -3.73 -20.52 2.45
N THR A 143 -4.10 -19.49 3.19
CA THR A 143 -5.45 -19.24 3.66
C THR A 143 -6.05 -18.03 2.94
N VAL A 144 -7.38 -17.95 2.93
CA VAL A 144 -8.10 -16.82 2.33
C VAL A 144 -8.13 -15.66 3.32
N ILE A 145 -7.92 -14.44 2.82
CA ILE A 145 -8.08 -13.22 3.63
C ILE A 145 -9.57 -12.91 3.73
N TYR A 146 -10.11 -12.93 4.93
CA TYR A 146 -11.47 -12.49 5.20
C TYR A 146 -11.49 -10.97 5.45
N MET A 147 -12.55 -10.32 4.98
CA MET A 147 -12.83 -8.91 5.23
C MET A 147 -14.30 -8.73 5.57
N GLU A 148 -14.61 -7.74 6.39
CA GLU A 148 -15.98 -7.40 6.79
C GLU A 148 -16.46 -6.14 6.07
N ARG A 149 -17.78 -6.04 5.85
CA ARG A 149 -18.39 -4.83 5.29
C ARG A 149 -19.79 -4.60 5.84
N PRO A 150 -20.23 -3.35 6.01
CA PRO A 150 -21.62 -3.06 6.32
C PRO A 150 -22.55 -3.49 5.17
N LEU A 151 -23.78 -3.87 5.51
CA LEU A 151 -24.82 -4.21 4.52
C LEU A 151 -25.85 -3.08 4.34
N LYS A 152 -25.95 -2.18 5.31
CA LYS A 152 -26.95 -1.12 5.38
C LYS A 152 -26.34 0.11 6.03
N ASN A 153 -26.98 1.25 5.80
CA ASN A 153 -26.61 2.49 6.47
C ASN A 153 -26.92 2.40 7.96
N ALA A 154 -26.06 2.96 8.79
CA ALA A 154 -26.26 3.06 10.22
C ALA A 154 -25.67 4.37 10.74
N GLU A 155 -26.37 4.97 11.71
CA GLU A 155 -25.94 6.18 12.39
C GLU A 155 -25.89 5.91 13.89
N TYR A 156 -24.84 6.39 14.54
CA TYR A 156 -24.72 6.28 16.00
C TYR A 156 -23.94 7.45 16.56
N THR A 157 -24.35 7.93 17.74
CA THR A 157 -23.68 9.01 18.45
C THR A 157 -23.29 8.54 19.84
N ILE A 158 -22.02 8.73 20.20
CA ILE A 158 -21.53 8.54 21.56
C ILE A 158 -21.35 9.88 22.26
N HIS A 159 -21.62 9.89 23.55
CA HIS A 159 -21.25 10.97 24.47
C HIS A 159 -20.05 10.48 25.29
N ILE A 160 -18.97 11.25 25.26
CA ILE A 160 -17.70 10.96 25.93
C ILE A 160 -17.69 11.75 27.23
N GLU A 161 -17.80 11.03 28.34
CA GLU A 161 -17.74 11.58 29.70
C GLU A 161 -16.60 10.89 30.45
N VAL A 162 -15.57 11.66 30.83
CA VAL A 162 -14.40 11.13 31.57
C VAL A 162 -14.22 11.93 32.85
N PRO A 163 -14.76 11.51 34.00
CA PRO A 163 -14.54 12.21 35.27
C PRO A 163 -13.03 12.32 35.61
N PRO A 164 -12.54 13.45 36.16
CA PRO A 164 -13.27 14.64 36.62
C PRO A 164 -13.43 15.73 35.54
N ASN A 165 -13.17 15.42 34.26
CA ASN A 165 -13.23 16.39 33.17
C ASN A 165 -14.66 16.96 33.04
N PRO A 166 -14.87 18.28 33.21
CA PRO A 166 -16.20 18.88 33.14
C PRO A 166 -16.66 19.14 31.69
N PHE A 167 -15.83 18.89 30.69
CA PHE A 167 -16.16 19.14 29.29
C PHE A 167 -16.89 17.95 28.65
N TRP A 168 -18.06 18.21 28.07
CA TRP A 168 -18.79 17.24 27.26
C TRP A 168 -18.20 17.16 25.85
N ALA A 169 -17.93 15.96 25.37
CA ALA A 169 -17.61 15.70 23.98
C ALA A 169 -18.59 14.66 23.43
N SER A 170 -18.93 14.78 22.14
CA SER A 170 -19.75 13.78 21.46
C SER A 170 -19.23 13.55 20.05
N ILE A 171 -19.31 12.31 19.60
CA ILE A 171 -18.96 11.93 18.23
C ILE A 171 -20.15 11.20 17.63
N GLY A 172 -20.67 11.73 16.53
CA GLY A 172 -21.67 11.09 15.68
C GLY A 172 -21.01 10.54 14.42
N LEU A 173 -21.29 9.29 14.08
CA LEU A 173 -20.82 8.65 12.86
C LEU A 173 -22.02 8.15 12.05
N SER A 174 -21.92 8.32 10.73
CA SER A 174 -22.80 7.69 9.74
C SER A 174 -21.94 6.78 8.88
N VAL A 175 -22.30 5.50 8.81
CA VAL A 175 -21.60 4.49 8.00
C VAL A 175 -22.55 4.00 6.92
N SER A 176 -22.08 3.92 5.68
CA SER A 176 -22.85 3.44 4.52
C SER A 176 -22.03 2.47 3.69
N PRO A 177 -22.62 1.42 3.10
CA PRO A 177 -21.88 0.50 2.26
C PRO A 177 -21.52 1.14 0.91
N LEU A 178 -20.30 0.87 0.46
CA LEU A 178 -19.78 1.29 -0.84
C LEU A 178 -19.67 0.10 -1.81
N PRO A 179 -19.48 0.36 -3.12
CA PRO A 179 -19.15 -0.68 -4.09
C PRO A 179 -17.94 -1.52 -3.66
N LEU A 180 -17.87 -2.75 -4.18
CA LEU A 180 -16.72 -3.62 -3.93
C LEU A 180 -15.44 -2.96 -4.44
N GLY A 181 -14.38 -3.03 -3.63
CA GLY A 181 -13.08 -2.43 -3.95
C GLY A 181 -12.93 -0.98 -3.49
N SER A 182 -13.99 -0.28 -3.07
CA SER A 182 -13.93 1.14 -2.68
C SER A 182 -13.07 1.44 -1.44
N GLY A 183 -12.63 0.42 -0.70
CA GLY A 183 -11.85 0.56 0.52
C GLY A 183 -12.64 1.19 1.65
N VAL A 184 -11.93 1.86 2.56
CA VAL A 184 -12.53 2.69 3.62
C VAL A 184 -12.40 4.15 3.20
N GLN A 185 -13.53 4.84 3.05
CA GLN A 185 -13.63 6.25 2.73
C GLN A 185 -14.12 7.02 3.96
N TYR A 186 -13.55 8.21 4.16
CA TYR A 186 -13.91 9.07 5.28
C TYR A 186 -14.14 10.49 4.78
N GLU A 187 -15.28 11.04 5.18
CA GLU A 187 -15.62 12.44 4.96
C GLU A 187 -16.08 13.07 6.27
N SER A 188 -15.57 14.27 6.59
CA SER A 188 -16.02 15.07 7.72
C SER A 188 -17.02 16.12 7.25
N SER A 189 -18.26 16.04 7.74
CA SER A 189 -19.25 17.11 7.54
C SER A 189 -19.05 18.32 8.46
N VAL A 190 -18.09 18.25 9.40
CA VAL A 190 -17.85 19.31 10.39
C VAL A 190 -16.86 20.33 9.82
N SER A 191 -17.29 21.58 9.72
CA SER A 191 -16.41 22.65 9.23
C SER A 191 -15.25 22.95 10.20
N LEU A 192 -14.11 23.34 9.65
CA LEU A 192 -12.87 23.62 10.40
C LEU A 192 -13.00 24.74 11.44
N GLY A 193 -13.98 25.63 11.27
CA GLY A 193 -14.27 26.69 12.24
C GLY A 193 -14.93 26.20 13.53
N TYR A 194 -15.58 25.03 13.51
CA TYR A 194 -16.27 24.45 14.67
C TYR A 194 -15.42 23.42 15.40
N LEU A 195 -14.61 22.64 14.67
CA LEU A 195 -13.69 21.68 15.24
C LEU A 195 -12.35 21.76 14.52
N ASN A 196 -11.28 22.02 15.28
CA ASN A 196 -9.93 22.12 14.73
C ASN A 196 -9.54 20.82 13.98
N GLN A 197 -8.80 20.97 12.89
CA GLN A 197 -8.26 19.88 12.09
C GLN A 197 -7.56 18.80 12.92
N SER A 198 -6.87 19.16 14.00
CA SER A 198 -6.20 18.19 14.87
C SER A 198 -7.18 17.17 15.45
N PHE A 199 -8.35 17.61 15.91
CA PHE A 199 -9.39 16.72 16.42
C PHE A 199 -10.04 15.92 15.31
N GLN A 200 -10.28 16.53 14.14
CA GLN A 200 -10.83 15.81 12.98
C GLN A 200 -9.90 14.69 12.51
N ASN A 201 -8.58 14.93 12.54
CA ASN A 201 -7.57 13.92 12.22
C ASN A 201 -7.56 12.80 13.25
N ALA A 202 -7.66 13.13 14.54
CA ALA A 202 -7.74 12.11 15.61
C ALA A 202 -9.00 11.23 15.48
N VAL A 203 -10.14 11.81 15.09
CA VAL A 203 -11.37 11.04 14.81
C VAL A 203 -11.17 10.12 13.61
N MET A 204 -10.60 10.63 12.50
CA MET A 204 -10.29 9.82 11.32
C MET A 204 -9.37 8.65 11.66
N GLU A 205 -8.31 8.89 12.44
CA GLU A 205 -7.37 7.85 12.88
C GLU A 205 -8.06 6.80 13.76
N GLY A 206 -8.92 7.24 14.69
CA GLY A 206 -9.73 6.35 15.52
C GLY A 206 -10.70 5.48 14.70
N ILE A 207 -11.31 6.02 13.65
CA ILE A 207 -12.17 5.25 12.73
C ILE A 207 -11.34 4.22 11.98
N ARG A 208 -10.17 4.60 11.46
CA ARG A 208 -9.28 3.67 10.76
C ARG A 208 -8.85 2.53 11.67
N TYR A 209 -8.45 2.85 12.89
CA TYR A 209 -8.11 1.86 13.91
C TYR A 209 -9.30 0.93 14.21
N GLY A 210 -10.50 1.47 14.38
CA GLY A 210 -11.71 0.67 14.55
C GLY A 210 -12.06 -0.21 13.35
N CYS A 211 -11.64 0.16 12.14
CA CYS A 211 -11.81 -0.67 10.95
C CYS A 211 -10.81 -1.83 10.88
N GLU A 212 -9.71 -1.83 11.63
CA GLU A 212 -8.77 -2.96 11.65
C GLU A 212 -9.41 -4.25 12.15
N GLN A 213 -10.49 -4.13 12.94
CA GLN A 213 -11.18 -5.26 13.55
C GLN A 213 -12.71 -5.11 13.52
N GLY A 214 -13.38 -5.91 12.70
CA GLY A 214 -14.83 -6.04 12.63
C GLY A 214 -15.41 -6.99 13.69
N LEU A 215 -16.68 -7.36 13.51
CA LEU A 215 -17.44 -8.21 14.41
C LEU A 215 -16.82 -9.61 14.58
N TYR A 216 -16.24 -10.15 13.51
CA TYR A 216 -15.57 -11.45 13.50
C TYR A 216 -14.05 -11.34 13.64
N GLY A 217 -13.55 -10.13 13.87
CA GLY A 217 -12.13 -9.87 14.03
C GLY A 217 -11.37 -9.62 12.73
N TRP A 218 -12.06 -9.45 11.59
CA TRP A 218 -11.41 -9.21 10.30
C TRP A 218 -11.43 -7.72 9.94
N ASN A 219 -10.48 -7.31 9.09
CA ASN A 219 -10.39 -5.93 8.64
C ASN A 219 -11.65 -5.53 7.86
N VAL A 220 -12.14 -4.31 8.10
CA VAL A 220 -13.38 -3.79 7.54
C VAL A 220 -13.08 -2.97 6.28
N THR A 221 -13.88 -3.15 5.23
CA THR A 221 -13.74 -2.48 3.93
C THR A 221 -15.09 -2.21 3.27
N GLY A 222 -15.11 -1.41 2.21
CA GLY A 222 -16.29 -1.10 1.42
C GLY A 222 -17.30 -0.22 2.17
N LEU A 223 -16.81 0.83 2.84
CA LEU A 223 -17.60 1.80 3.59
C LEU A 223 -17.01 3.20 3.54
#